data_AF-A0A967XG50-F1
#
_entry.id   AF-A0A967XG50-F1
#
_cell.length_a   1.000
_cell.length_b   1.000
_cell.length_c   1.000
_cell.angle_alpha   90.00
_cell.angle_beta   90.00
_cell.angle_gamma   90.00
#
_symmetry.space_group_name_H-M   'P 1'
#
loop_
_entity.id
_entity.type
_entity.pdbx_description
1 polymer ?
#
loop_
_entity_poly.entity_id
_entity_poly.type
_entity_poly.pdbx_seq_one_letter_code
_entity_poly.pdbx_strand_id
1 'polypeptide(L)' 'TAVLGLGNIGPLAAKPVMEGKGVLFKRFAGIDVFDIEVGSEDPEEVIRFCELLEPTVGGINLEDISAPECFVIERTLKE' A
#
# COMPACT_ATOMS: atom_id res chain seq x y z
N THR A 1 -7.68 -3.50 1.99
CA THR A 1 -8.83 -4.42 2.20
C THR A 1 -8.65 -5.38 3.38
N ALA A 2 -7.48 -5.44 4.03
CA ALA A 2 -7.19 -6.31 5.17
C ALA A 2 -6.44 -5.54 6.26
N VAL A 3 -7.07 -4.50 6.82
CA VAL A 3 -6.43 -3.62 7.80
C VAL A 3 -6.33 -4.34 9.15
N LEU A 4 -5.13 -4.73 9.55
CA LEU A 4 -4.86 -5.46 10.79
C LEU A 4 -5.82 -6.66 10.95
N GLY A 5 -6.49 -6.79 12.11
CA GLY A 5 -7.55 -7.77 12.35
C GLY A 5 -8.97 -7.27 12.05
N LEU A 6 -9.10 -6.08 11.46
CA LEU A 6 -10.40 -5.42 11.22
C LEU A 6 -10.99 -5.76 9.85
N GLY A 7 -10.19 -6.32 8.94
CA GLY A 7 -10.63 -6.67 7.60
C GLY A 7 -10.81 -5.44 6.69
N ASN A 8 -11.83 -5.47 5.84
CA ASN A 8 -12.06 -4.39 4.89
C ASN A 8 -12.87 -3.26 5.54
N ILE A 9 -12.17 -2.23 6.00
CA ILE A 9 -12.75 -1.00 6.59
C ILE A 9 -12.67 0.21 5.65
N GLY A 10 -12.21 0.00 4.41
CA GLY A 10 -12.02 1.05 3.42
C GLY A 10 -10.77 1.91 3.61
N PRO A 11 -10.40 2.71 2.58
CA PRO A 11 -9.15 3.47 2.55
C PRO A 11 -9.06 4.53 3.65
N LEU A 12 -10.12 5.32 3.86
CA LEU A 12 -10.12 6.39 4.85
C LEU A 12 -9.88 5.89 6.28
N ALA A 13 -10.45 4.73 6.62
CA ALA A 13 -10.26 4.13 7.95
C ALA A 13 -8.91 3.41 8.09
N ALA A 14 -8.27 3.02 6.98
CA ALA A 14 -6.91 2.45 6.98
C ALA A 14 -5.84 3.51 7.23
N LYS A 15 -6.11 4.77 6.86
CA LYS A 15 -5.13 5.87 6.88
C LYS A 15 -4.32 6.00 8.19
N PRO A 16 -4.92 5.97 9.39
CA PRO A 16 -4.13 6.07 10.64
C PRO A 16 -3.10 4.95 10.82
N VAL A 17 -3.37 3.76 10.27
CA VAL A 17 -2.44 2.62 10.31
C VAL A 17 -1.26 2.87 9.37
N MET A 18 -1.52 3.41 8.18
CA MET A 18 -0.49 3.72 7.18
C MET A 18 0.41 4.87 7.62
N GLU A 19 -0.16 5.94 8.20
CA GLU A 19 0.60 7.02 8.82
C GLU A 19 1.52 6.48 9.93
N GLY A 20 1.01 5.57 10.76
CA GLY A 20 1.79 4.89 11.79
C GLY A 20 3.00 4.14 11.23
N LYS A 21 2.83 3.41 10.11
CA LYS A 21 3.94 2.74 9.42
C LYS A 21 4.96 3.74 8.88
N GLY A 22 4.51 4.85 8.29
CA GLY A 22 5.39 5.93 7.83
C GLY A 22 6.28 6.47 8.96
N VAL A 23 5.71 6.68 10.16
CA VAL A 23 6.46 7.08 11.35
C VAL A 23 7.51 6.04 11.74
N LEU A 24 7.18 4.74 11.66
CA LEU A 24 8.15 3.67 11.96
C LEU A 24 9.32 3.68 10.97
N PHE A 25 9.06 3.79 9.66
CA PHE A 25 10.09 3.88 8.63
C PHE A 25 11.02 5.07 8.88
N LYS A 26 10.47 6.25 9.15
CA LYS A 26 11.28 7.44 9.44
C LYS A 26 12.10 7.27 10.70
N ARG A 27 11.48 6.75 11.77
CA ARG A 27 12.11 6.65 13.09
C ARG A 27 13.27 5.64 13.12
N PHE A 28 13.10 4.50 12.45
CA PHE A 28 14.05 3.38 12.55
C PHE A 28 15.02 3.28 11.38
N ALA A 29 14.64 3.75 10.18
CA ALA A 29 15.46 3.64 8.98
C ALA A 29 15.79 5.00 8.33
N GLY A 30 15.25 6.11 8.85
CA GLY A 30 15.45 7.43 8.27
C GLY A 30 14.76 7.65 6.92
N ILE A 31 13.91 6.70 6.50
CA ILE A 31 13.21 6.73 5.20
C ILE A 31 12.01 7.68 5.28
N ASP A 32 11.92 8.58 4.31
CA ASP A 32 10.74 9.44 4.14
C ASP A 32 9.65 8.67 3.39
N VAL A 33 8.47 8.59 4.00
CA VAL A 33 7.33 7.82 3.48
C VAL A 33 6.14 8.74 3.33
N PHE A 34 5.42 8.58 2.23
CA PHE A 34 4.07 9.10 2.04
C PHE A 34 3.12 7.89 2.00
N ASP A 35 2.12 7.90 2.87
CA ASP A 35 1.01 6.97 2.83
C ASP A 35 0.05 7.33 1.70
N ILE A 36 -0.33 6.33 0.91
CA ILE A 36 -1.22 6.50 -0.24
C ILE A 36 -2.29 5.41 -0.21
N GLU A 37 -3.50 5.80 0.20
CA GLU A 37 -4.65 4.93 0.18
C GLU A 37 -5.32 4.93 -1.21
N VAL A 38 -5.32 3.78 -1.87
CA VAL A 38 -6.01 3.60 -3.16
C VAL A 38 -7.48 3.27 -2.92
N GLY A 39 -8.37 4.03 -3.55
CA GLY A 39 -9.82 3.88 -3.42
C GLY A 39 -10.45 2.78 -4.28
N SER A 40 -9.63 1.89 -4.84
CA SER A 40 -10.08 0.78 -5.69
C SER A 40 -9.76 -0.56 -5.03
N GLU A 41 -10.67 -1.52 -5.25
CA GLU A 41 -10.48 -2.93 -4.88
C GLU A 41 -10.10 -3.80 -6.09
N ASP A 42 -10.07 -3.23 -7.30
CA ASP A 42 -9.64 -3.92 -8.51
C ASP A 42 -8.09 -4.01 -8.53
N PRO A 43 -7.50 -5.21 -8.53
CA PRO A 43 -6.05 -5.39 -8.60
C PRO A 43 -5.40 -4.69 -9.79
N GLU A 44 -6.05 -4.67 -10.95
CA GLU A 44 -5.49 -4.07 -12.17
C GLU A 44 -5.39 -2.55 -12.04
N GLU A 45 -6.37 -1.90 -11.39
CA GLU A 45 -6.32 -0.47 -11.12
C GLU A 45 -5.22 -0.13 -10.10
N VAL A 46 -5.02 -0.97 -9.09
CA VAL A 46 -3.94 -0.81 -8.10
C VAL A 46 -2.56 -0.97 -8.76
N ILE A 47 -2.37 -2.00 -9.59
CA ILE A 47 -1.14 -2.22 -10.36
C ILE A 47 -0.85 -0.99 -11.22
N ARG A 48 -1.82 -0.58 -12.04
CA ARG A 48 -1.68 0.58 -12.92
C ARG A 48 -1.36 1.86 -12.14
N PHE A 49 -1.97 2.04 -10.97
CA PHE A 49 -1.65 3.17 -10.10
C PHE A 49 -0.18 3.15 -9.63
N CYS A 50 0.30 1.99 -9.17
CA CYS A 50 1.69 1.81 -8.75
C CYS A 50 2.68 2.05 -9.90
N GLU A 51 2.41 1.52 -11.10
CA GLU A 51 3.24 1.74 -12.29
C GLU A 51 3.35 3.22 -12.67
N LEU A 52 2.24 3.96 -12.59
CA LEU A 52 2.24 5.41 -12.86
C LEU A 52 2.99 6.22 -11.80
N LEU A 53 3.06 5.72 -10.57
CA LEU A 53 3.73 6.37 -9.45
C LEU A 53 5.24 6.11 -9.41
N GLU A 54 5.70 4.97 -9.95
CA GLU A 54 7.09 4.48 -9.91
C GLU A 54 8.16 5.55 -10.18
N PRO A 55 8.03 6.46 -11.18
CA PRO A 55 9.07 7.45 -11.47
C PRO A 55 9.32 8.47 -10.34
N THR A 56 8.38 8.58 -9.40
CA THR A 56 8.43 9.57 -8.30
C THR A 56 9.03 8.98 -7.02
N VAL A 57 8.96 7.66 -6.84
CA VAL A 57 9.26 7.01 -5.56
C VAL A 57 10.43 6.04 -5.69
N GLY A 58 11.26 5.95 -4.65
CA GLY A 58 12.39 5.00 -4.63
C GLY A 58 11.98 3.55 -4.32
N GLY A 59 10.71 3.33 -3.98
CA GLY A 59 10.16 2.00 -3.69
C GLY A 59 8.69 2.10 -3.27
N ILE A 60 7.96 1.00 -3.46
CA ILE A 60 6.54 0.85 -3.10
C ILE A 60 6.42 -0.27 -2.08
N ASN A 61 5.81 0.03 -0.92
CA ASN A 61 5.51 -0.94 0.13
C ASN A 61 4.01 -1.23 0.14
N LEU A 62 3.60 -2.36 -0.45
CA LEU A 62 2.20 -2.80 -0.46
C LEU A 62 1.78 -3.29 0.94
N GLU A 63 0.67 -2.78 1.47
CA GLU A 63 0.22 -3.08 2.84
C GLU A 63 -1.28 -3.32 2.91
N ASP A 64 -1.69 -4.19 3.84
CA ASP A 64 -3.08 -4.44 4.20
C ASP A 64 -4.01 -4.71 2.99
N ILE A 65 -3.52 -5.45 1.99
CA ILE A 65 -4.29 -5.99 0.87
C ILE A 65 -4.62 -7.47 1.15
N SER A 66 -5.88 -7.84 1.03
CA SER A 66 -6.37 -9.20 1.22
C SER A 66 -5.77 -10.18 0.21
N ALA A 67 -5.68 -11.45 0.63
CA ALA A 67 -5.49 -12.55 -0.31
C ALA A 67 -6.83 -12.91 -0.98
N PRO A 68 -6.83 -13.35 -2.25
CA PRO A 68 -5.65 -13.65 -3.08
C PRO A 68 -5.06 -12.43 -3.84
N GLU A 69 -5.70 -11.27 -3.79
CA GLU A 69 -5.38 -10.10 -4.63
C GLU A 69 -3.94 -9.61 -4.41
N CYS A 70 -3.47 -9.59 -3.17
CA CYS A 70 -2.11 -9.18 -2.83
C CYS A 70 -1.03 -9.95 -3.59
N PHE A 71 -1.25 -11.25 -3.85
CA PHE A 71 -0.29 -12.09 -4.57
C PHE A 71 -0.26 -11.82 -6.08
N VAL A 72 -1.37 -11.32 -6.63
CA VAL A 72 -1.43 -10.92 -8.05
C VAL A 72 -0.68 -9.60 -8.20
N ILE A 73 -1.04 -8.60 -7.38
CA ILE A 73 -0.43 -7.26 -7.41
C ILE A 73 1.08 -7.33 -7.17
N GLU A 74 1.51 -8.05 -6.13
CA GLU A 74 2.94 -8.17 -5.78
C GLU A 74 3.74 -8.86 -6.89
N ARG A 75 3.20 -9.91 -7.51
CA ARG A 75 3.90 -10.62 -8.59
C ARG A 75 4.03 -9.75 -9.83
N THR A 76 2.95 -9.10 -10.24
CA THR A 76 2.97 -8.24 -11.42
C THR A 76 3.93 -7.06 -11.25
N LEU A 77 3.94 -6.39 -10.08
CA LEU A 77 4.81 -5.23 -9.83
C LEU A 77 6.29 -5.56 -9.60
N LYS A 78 6.65 -6.85 -9.48
CA LYS A 78 8.05 -7.29 -9.33
C LYS A 78 8.74 -7.58 -10.66
N GLU A 79 7.97 -7.81 -11.72
CA GLU A 79 8.45 -8.11 -13.07
C GLU A 79 8.79 -6.83 -13.84
#